data_AF-A0A7I4YRI9-F1
#
_entry.id   AF-A0A7I4YRI9-F1
#
_cell.length_a   1.000
_cell.length_b   1.000
_cell.length_c   1.000
_cell.angle_alpha   90.00
_cell.angle_beta   90.00
_cell.angle_gamma   90.00
#
_symmetry.space_group_name_H-M   'P 1'
#
loop_
_entity.id
_entity.type
_entity.pdbx_description
1 polymer ?
#
loop_
_entity_poly.entity_id
_entity_poly.type
_entity_poly.pdbx_seq_one_letter_code
_entity_poly.pdbx_strand_id
1 'polypeptide(L)'
;MRLHLNSLLITLYLSGANAWKCGIGPVSGAVSYIIAFPSDSAGVDKCCVDHDTLIDSLHVPRDEADRIFCQCLSDHSRWYVRNIVKPLFCTSVTLYTKWFT
;
A
#
# COMPACT_ATOMS: atom_id res chain seq x y z
N MET A 1 -31.22 -6.53 -12.71
CA MET A 1 -29.87 -6.51 -13.29
C MET A 1 -28.90 -5.53 -12.61
N ARG A 2 -29.26 -4.26 -12.32
CA ARG A 2 -28.34 -3.30 -11.65
C ARG A 2 -27.90 -3.68 -10.23
N LEU A 3 -28.80 -4.26 -9.41
CA LEU A 3 -28.49 -4.67 -8.03
C LEU A 3 -27.44 -5.79 -7.94
N HIS A 4 -27.49 -6.76 -8.86
CA HIS A 4 -26.51 -7.86 -8.89
C HIS A 4 -25.12 -7.40 -9.32
N LEU A 5 -25.04 -6.42 -10.25
CA LEU A 5 -23.77 -5.85 -10.67
C LEU A 5 -23.08 -5.07 -9.54
N ASN A 6 -23.85 -4.26 -8.80
CA ASN A 6 -23.35 -3.54 -7.64
C ASN A 6 -22.91 -4.50 -6.52
N SER A 7 -23.69 -5.57 -6.29
CA SER A 7 -23.34 -6.59 -5.30
C SER A 7 -22.07 -7.36 -5.67
N LEU A 8 -21.84 -7.63 -6.95
CA LEU A 8 -20.60 -8.26 -7.46
C LEU A 8 -19.39 -7.34 -7.34
N LEU A 9 -19.56 -6.04 -7.61
CA LEU A 9 -18.52 -5.04 -7.44
C LEU A 9 -18.12 -4.91 -5.97
N ILE A 10 -19.09 -4.95 -5.05
CA ILE A 10 -18.85 -4.91 -3.60
C ILE A 10 -18.11 -6.17 -3.12
N THR A 11 -18.48 -7.36 -3.59
CA THR A 11 -17.78 -8.60 -3.20
C THR A 11 -16.37 -8.68 -3.79
N LEU A 12 -16.16 -8.24 -5.04
CA LEU A 12 -14.81 -8.14 -5.62
C LEU A 12 -13.94 -7.14 -4.84
N TYR A 13 -14.51 -5.99 -4.46
CA TYR A 13 -13.85 -4.96 -3.66
C TYR A 13 -13.45 -5.49 -2.27
N LEU A 14 -14.37 -6.16 -1.57
CA LEU A 14 -14.09 -6.76 -0.26
C LEU A 14 -13.04 -7.87 -0.34
N SER A 15 -13.04 -8.68 -1.41
CA SER A 15 -12.08 -9.78 -1.58
C SER A 15 -10.67 -9.26 -1.85
N GLY A 16 -10.53 -8.24 -2.71
CA GLY A 16 -9.25 -7.57 -2.97
C GLY A 16 -8.72 -6.83 -1.73
N ALA A 17 -9.60 -6.17 -0.98
CA ALA A 17 -9.24 -5.48 0.26
C ALA A 17 -8.83 -6.42 1.40
N ASN A 18 -9.36 -7.65 1.46
CA ASN A 18 -8.97 -8.64 2.47
C ASN A 18 -7.56 -9.22 2.25
N ALA A 19 -7.08 -9.22 1.00
CA ALA A 19 -5.70 -9.60 0.68
C ALA A 19 -4.72 -8.43 0.81
N TRP A 20 -5.17 -7.21 0.50
CA TRP A 20 -4.39 -5.97 0.56
C TRP A 20 -3.77 -5.71 1.93
N LYS A 21 -2.46 -5.43 1.95
CA LYS A 21 -1.66 -5.22 3.16
C LYS A 21 -1.17 -3.80 3.35
N CYS A 22 -1.27 -2.93 2.34
CA CYS A 22 -0.89 -1.54 2.57
C CYS A 22 -1.89 -0.82 3.47
N GLY A 23 -1.40 -0.14 4.50
CA GLY A 23 -2.20 0.74 5.37
C GLY A 23 -2.40 0.18 6.78
N ILE A 24 -2.49 1.09 7.75
CA ILE A 24 -2.77 0.79 9.15
C ILE A 24 -4.29 0.74 9.37
N GLY A 25 -4.84 -0.48 9.36
CA GLY A 25 -6.26 -0.73 9.60
C GLY A 25 -7.19 -0.42 8.41
N PRO A 26 -8.52 -0.60 8.57
CA PRO A 26 -9.45 -0.67 7.44
C PRO A 26 -9.56 0.61 6.61
N VAL A 27 -9.51 1.77 7.26
CA VAL A 27 -9.72 3.07 6.59
C VAL A 27 -8.52 3.42 5.70
N SER A 28 -7.32 3.41 6.26
CA SER A 28 -6.11 3.71 5.50
C SER A 28 -5.80 2.61 4.48
N GLY A 29 -6.18 1.37 4.77
CA GLY A 29 -6.18 0.26 3.81
C GLY A 29 -7.05 0.54 2.58
N ALA A 30 -8.29 0.97 2.78
CA ALA A 30 -9.18 1.32 1.67
C ALA A 30 -8.64 2.51 0.84
N VAL A 31 -8.12 3.55 1.51
CA VAL A 31 -7.56 4.73 0.84
C VAL A 31 -6.34 4.35 -0.01
N SER A 32 -5.40 3.59 0.56
CA SER A 32 -4.20 3.15 -0.15
C SER A 32 -4.54 2.23 -1.33
N TYR A 33 -5.53 1.34 -1.17
CA TYR A 33 -6.02 0.50 -2.26
C TYR A 33 -6.55 1.34 -3.43
N ILE A 34 -7.38 2.35 -3.17
CA ILE A 34 -7.94 3.23 -4.21
C ILE A 34 -6.82 3.97 -4.96
N ILE A 35 -5.79 4.44 -4.24
CA ILE A 35 -4.63 5.11 -4.85
C ILE A 35 -3.84 4.14 -5.76
N ALA A 36 -3.65 2.89 -5.33
CA ALA A 36 -2.87 1.91 -6.07
C ALA A 36 -3.65 1.19 -7.19
N PHE A 37 -4.99 1.19 -7.14
CA PHE A 37 -5.88 0.50 -8.06
C PHE A 37 -5.60 0.71 -9.56
N PRO A 38 -5.34 1.94 -10.07
CA PRO A 38 -5.05 2.15 -11.49
C PRO A 38 -3.64 1.69 -11.92
N SER A 39 -2.88 1.05 -11.02
CA SER A 39 -1.46 0.75 -11.20
C SER A 39 -1.15 -0.75 -11.06
N ASP A 40 0.10 -1.09 -10.77
CA ASP A 40 0.51 -2.46 -10.44
C ASP A 40 0.18 -2.76 -8.97
N SER A 41 -1.09 -2.98 -8.66
CA SER A 41 -1.53 -3.17 -7.28
C SER A 41 -0.82 -4.34 -6.59
N ALA A 42 -0.60 -5.46 -7.30
CA ALA A 42 0.09 -6.62 -6.73
C ALA A 42 1.54 -6.32 -6.35
N GLY A 43 2.29 -5.61 -7.20
CA GLY A 43 3.67 -5.25 -6.87
C GLY A 43 3.76 -4.16 -5.79
N VAL A 44 2.82 -3.19 -5.77
CA VAL A 44 2.72 -2.20 -4.68
C VAL A 44 2.40 -2.90 -3.35
N ASP A 45 1.45 -3.83 -3.34
CA ASP A 45 1.09 -4.62 -2.16
C ASP A 45 2.30 -5.41 -1.63
N LYS A 46 3.10 -6.00 -2.53
CA LYS A 46 4.34 -6.66 -2.15
C LYS A 46 5.32 -5.72 -1.43
N CYS A 47 5.49 -4.49 -1.90
CA CYS A 47 6.32 -3.52 -1.18
C CYS A 47 5.81 -3.26 0.24
N CYS A 48 4.50 -3.24 0.46
CA CYS A 48 3.90 -3.08 1.79
C CYS A 48 4.12 -4.30 2.68
N VAL A 49 3.94 -5.51 2.15
CA VAL A 49 4.24 -6.76 2.88
C VAL A 49 5.70 -6.80 3.31
N ASP A 50 6.62 -6.45 2.41
CA ASP A 50 8.04 -6.44 2.70
C ASP A 50 8.37 -5.36 3.76
N HIS A 51 7.72 -4.19 3.71
CA HIS A 51 7.86 -3.13 4.72
C HIS A 51 7.40 -3.55 6.12
N ASP A 52 6.19 -4.12 6.22
CA ASP A 52 5.66 -4.63 7.48
C ASP A 52 6.54 -5.74 8.05
N THR A 53 7.06 -6.63 7.18
CA THR A 53 7.98 -7.70 7.59
C THR A 53 9.30 -7.15 8.16
N LEU A 54 9.86 -6.11 7.54
CA LEU A 54 11.07 -5.45 8.04
C LEU A 54 10.87 -4.91 9.45
N ILE A 55 9.71 -4.30 9.73
CA ILE A 55 9.39 -3.71 11.02
C ILE A 55 9.04 -4.79 12.06
N ASP A 56 8.07 -5.64 11.75
CA ASP A 56 7.44 -6.51 12.75
C ASP A 56 8.22 -7.80 13.00
N SER A 57 8.87 -8.35 11.97
CA SER A 57 9.60 -9.63 12.07
C SER A 57 11.10 -9.42 12.23
N LEU A 58 11.68 -8.51 11.44
CA LEU A 58 13.12 -8.29 11.40
C LEU A 58 13.61 -7.16 12.33
N HIS A 59 12.69 -6.43 12.96
CA HIS A 59 12.98 -5.34 13.91
C HIS A 59 13.95 -4.28 13.33
N VAL A 60 13.84 -4.04 12.02
CA VAL A 60 14.59 -2.99 11.33
C VAL A 60 14.06 -1.64 11.81
N PRO A 61 14.95 -0.66 12.10
CA PRO A 61 14.53 0.70 12.42
C PRO A 61 13.57 1.26 11.36
N ARG A 62 12.49 1.91 11.81
CA ARG A 62 11.41 2.35 10.93
C ARG A 62 11.88 3.29 9.82
N ASP A 63 12.83 4.17 10.10
CA ASP A 63 13.42 5.07 9.11
C ASP A 63 14.15 4.32 7.99
N GLU A 64 14.86 3.24 8.32
CA GLU A 64 15.51 2.37 7.35
C GLU A 64 14.49 1.52 6.57
N ALA A 65 13.46 0.99 7.25
CA ALA A 65 12.38 0.26 6.59
C ALA A 65 11.64 1.17 5.59
N ASP A 66 11.32 2.41 5.97
CA ASP A 66 10.69 3.41 5.11
C ASP A 66 11.53 3.71 3.87
N ARG A 67 12.87 3.82 4.03
CA ARG A 67 13.79 4.00 2.91
C ARG A 67 13.74 2.83 1.94
N ILE A 68 13.79 1.60 2.44
CA ILE A 68 13.72 0.37 1.62
C ILE A 68 12.38 0.30 0.88
N PHE A 69 11.28 0.60 1.58
CA PHE A 69 9.95 0.66 0.99
C PHE A 69 9.87 1.69 -0.15
N CYS A 70 10.40 2.89 0.06
CA CYS A 70 10.44 3.93 -0.96
C CYS A 70 11.31 3.57 -2.17
N GLN A 71 12.37 2.79 -1.94
CA GLN A 71 13.20 2.24 -3.01
C GLN A 71 12.41 1.19 -3.81
N CYS A 72 11.70 0.27 -3.14
CA CYS A 72 10.84 -0.73 -3.77
C CYS A 72 9.85 -0.08 -4.76
N LEU A 73 9.13 0.97 -4.33
CA LEU A 73 8.20 1.71 -5.18
C LEU A 73 8.90 2.47 -6.32
N SER A 74 10.18 2.82 -6.16
CA SER A 74 10.99 3.49 -7.19
C SER A 74 11.40 2.56 -8.32
N ASP A 75 11.62 1.28 -8.02
CA ASP A 75 12.14 0.27 -8.96
C ASP A 75 11.03 -0.33 -9.84
N HIS A 76 9.78 0.01 -9.58
CA HIS A 76 8.66 -0.35 -10.44
C HIS A 76 8.81 0.19 -11.86
N SER A 77 8.43 -0.62 -12.86
CA SER A 77 8.44 -0.24 -14.27
C SER A 77 7.32 0.74 -14.66
N ARG A 78 6.26 0.85 -13.85
CA ARG A 78 5.08 1.70 -14.14
C ARG A 78 5.29 3.16 -13.72
N TRP A 79 5.05 4.07 -14.66
CA TRP A 79 5.14 5.53 -14.41
C TRP A 79 4.23 5.99 -13.26
N TYR A 80 2.98 5.49 -13.22
CA TYR A 80 2.02 5.86 -12.18
C TYR A 80 2.50 5.47 -10.78
N VAL A 81 3.13 4.29 -10.64
CA VAL A 81 3.70 3.87 -9.34
C VAL A 81 4.80 4.84 -8.91
N ARG A 82 5.75 5.14 -9.81
CA ARG A 82 6.89 6.01 -9.47
C ARG A 82 6.50 7.47 -9.19
N ASN A 83 5.47 7.99 -9.84
CA ASN A 83 5.15 9.42 -9.81
C ASN A 83 3.90 9.77 -9.00
N ILE A 84 3.03 8.81 -8.69
CA ILE A 84 1.81 9.04 -7.91
C ILE A 84 1.81 8.21 -6.63
N VAL A 85 1.95 6.88 -6.74
CA VAL A 85 1.89 5.98 -5.57
C VAL A 85 3.07 6.24 -4.64
N LYS A 86 4.30 6.21 -5.17
CA LYS A 86 5.53 6.42 -4.41
C LYS A 86 5.48 7.69 -3.55
N PRO A 87 5.29 8.91 -4.09
CA PRO A 87 5.31 10.10 -3.26
C PRO A 87 4.24 10.06 -2.16
N LEU A 88 3.01 9.63 -2.47
CA LEU A 88 1.93 9.56 -1.48
C LEU A 88 2.23 8.56 -0.36
N PHE A 89 2.71 7.37 -0.72
CA PHE A 89 2.97 6.28 0.23
C PHE A 89 4.23 6.59 1.06
N CYS A 90 5.31 7.04 0.42
CA CYS A 90 6.54 7.48 1.10
C CYS A 90 6.31 8.61 2.08
N THR A 91 5.58 9.66 1.68
CA THR A 91 5.25 10.75 2.60
C THR A 91 4.44 10.23 3.79
N SER A 92 3.49 9.32 3.56
CA SER A 92 2.67 8.75 4.63
C SER A 92 3.52 8.00 5.67
N VAL A 93 4.39 7.07 5.24
CA VAL A 93 5.22 6.28 6.17
C VAL A 93 6.28 7.13 6.87
N THR A 94 6.96 8.03 6.15
CA THR A 94 7.98 8.90 6.75
C THR A 94 7.36 9.89 7.74
N LEU A 95 6.17 10.44 7.46
CA LEU A 95 5.46 11.28 8.42
C LEU A 95 5.05 10.47 9.66
N TYR A 96 4.55 9.25 9.47
CA TYR A 96 4.19 8.37 10.57
C TYR A 96 5.40 8.08 11.47
N THR A 97 6.53 7.68 10.90
CA THR A 97 7.77 7.42 11.63
C THR A 97 8.21 8.66 12.41
N LYS A 98 8.18 9.86 11.82
CA LYS A 98 8.56 11.10 12.51
C LYS A 98 7.65 11.51 13.66
N TRP A 99 6.39 11.12 13.64
CA TRP A 99 5.38 11.56 14.61
C TRP A 99 5.17 10.56 15.75
N PHE A 100 5.46 9.29 15.50
CA PHE A 100 5.14 8.19 16.42
C PHE A 100 6.35 7.36 16.85
N THR A 101 7.55 7.64 16.34
CA THR A 101 8.84 7.04 16.78
C THR A 101 9.72 8.12 17.39
#